data_AF-A0A6I4JZ46-F1
#
_entry.id   AF-A0A6I4JZ46-F1
#
_cell.length_a   1.000
_cell.length_b   1.000
_cell.length_c   1.000
_cell.angle_alpha   90.00
_cell.angle_beta   90.00
_cell.angle_gamma   90.00
#
_symmetry.space_group_name_H-M   'P 1'
#
loop_
_entity.id
_entity.type
_entity.pdbx_description
1 polymer ?
#
loop_
_entity_poly.entity_id
_entity_poly.type
_entity_poly.pdbx_seq_one_letter_code
_entity_poly.pdbx_strand_id
1 'polypeptide(L)'
;MKEYISKLLRKLISPSMRFELRKAFAWLSDITSRACFWRWEIVRFKLREESSYDILYVGRKSQREFLKALLGTQSKVTDSQLKLDKSNRTVVVSEMPIPGALYVPQYLSAIVPLGRSIDEITARYNTELRRTLRKHRLRYRMKQALNDDEIGIADREMLQPYASARHGASASQIESHEVQRVARNASVGRLDLVLLEDEIVACHLGCIINREGKRYWSTVRFGYPDTVFSDAKKLREINSITTFMALEWAVENGFDYYDIGTCLARPDDGLLEWKRRRGGDVDTLGNYGYMFVRLPKEGVAQFLWETPLFAVEGKKLTLHLGLPDGPGDEEVANRYREMGFGGLSTIYLHCARNPGEALLDTLRSRYTHLQSSPVLEVIVST
;
A
#
# COMPACT_ATOMS: atom_id res chain seq x y z
N MET A 1 30.35 1.16 -27.96
CA MET A 1 29.61 2.41 -28.25
C MET A 1 28.38 2.62 -27.33
N LYS A 2 27.44 1.66 -27.22
CA LYS A 2 26.29 1.73 -26.29
C LYS A 2 26.66 1.95 -24.80
N GLU A 3 27.66 1.25 -24.29
CA GLU A 3 28.10 1.42 -22.88
C GLU A 3 28.77 2.77 -22.60
N TYR A 4 29.50 3.30 -23.59
CA TYR A 4 30.16 4.60 -23.48
C TYR A 4 29.14 5.74 -23.47
N ILE A 5 28.15 5.68 -24.37
CA ILE A 5 27.01 6.60 -24.41
C ILE A 5 26.17 6.47 -23.12
N SER A 6 25.95 5.25 -22.62
CA SER A 6 25.26 5.01 -21.34
C SER A 6 26.02 5.63 -20.15
N LYS A 7 27.35 5.49 -20.07
CA LYS A 7 28.16 6.14 -19.03
C LYS A 7 28.13 7.67 -19.11
N LEU A 8 28.14 8.24 -20.30
CA LEU A 8 28.05 9.70 -20.52
C LEU A 8 26.66 10.26 -20.16
N LEU A 9 25.59 9.59 -20.60
CA LEU A 9 24.21 9.93 -20.18
C LEU A 9 24.03 9.78 -18.67
N ARG A 10 24.72 8.82 -18.03
CA ARG A 10 24.75 8.68 -16.58
C ARG A 10 25.54 9.79 -15.85
N LYS A 11 26.26 10.66 -16.54
CA LYS A 11 26.86 11.85 -15.93
C LYS A 11 25.99 13.09 -16.10
N LEU A 12 25.22 13.17 -17.18
CA LEU A 12 24.40 14.33 -17.53
C LEU A 12 23.00 14.32 -16.91
N ILE A 13 22.45 13.14 -16.61
CA ILE A 13 21.10 12.99 -16.05
C ILE A 13 21.22 12.68 -14.56
N SER A 14 20.69 13.56 -13.71
CA SER A 14 20.67 13.35 -12.26
C SER A 14 19.90 12.06 -11.89
N PRO A 15 20.18 11.45 -10.73
CA PRO A 15 19.40 10.30 -10.25
C PRO A 15 17.89 10.56 -10.18
N SER A 16 17.47 11.77 -9.76
CA SER A 16 16.06 12.17 -9.73
C SER A 16 15.45 12.22 -11.14
N MET A 17 16.13 12.80 -12.13
CA MET A 17 15.64 12.82 -13.50
C MET A 17 15.51 11.41 -14.11
N ARG A 18 16.41 10.48 -13.78
CA ARG A 18 16.29 9.08 -14.24
C ARG A 18 15.08 8.38 -13.64
N PHE A 19 14.80 8.64 -12.36
CA PHE A 19 13.60 8.12 -11.72
C PHE A 19 12.35 8.63 -12.43
N GLU A 20 12.25 9.95 -12.67
CA GLU A 20 11.13 10.55 -13.39
C GLU A 20 10.99 10.04 -14.83
N LEU A 21 12.09 9.84 -15.56
CA LEU A 21 12.06 9.27 -16.92
C LEU A 21 11.57 7.81 -16.93
N ARG A 22 12.03 6.96 -16.00
CA ARG A 22 11.54 5.59 -15.87
C ARG A 22 10.05 5.56 -15.53
N LYS A 23 9.63 6.46 -14.65
CA LYS A 23 8.24 6.62 -14.24
C LYS A 23 7.36 7.06 -15.42
N ALA A 24 7.80 8.03 -16.22
CA ALA A 24 7.13 8.47 -17.42
C ALA A 24 7.03 7.36 -18.48
N PHE A 25 8.09 6.56 -18.65
CA PHE A 25 8.08 5.41 -19.55
C PHE A 25 7.10 4.32 -19.10
N ALA A 26 7.10 3.96 -17.81
CA ALA A 26 6.16 2.99 -17.26
C ALA A 26 4.71 3.46 -17.42
N TRP A 27 4.46 4.74 -17.18
CA TRP A 27 3.16 5.38 -17.40
C TRP A 27 2.73 5.31 -18.88
N LEU A 28 3.61 5.68 -19.82
CA LEU A 28 3.34 5.59 -21.26
C LEU A 28 3.03 4.15 -21.68
N SER A 29 3.81 3.18 -21.18
CA SER A 29 3.61 1.75 -21.48
C SER A 29 2.27 1.24 -20.95
N ASP A 30 1.82 1.69 -19.78
CA ASP A 30 0.50 1.32 -19.26
C ASP A 30 -0.61 1.97 -20.08
N ILE A 31 -0.49 3.26 -20.43
CA ILE A 31 -1.47 3.95 -21.27
C ILE A 31 -1.63 3.30 -22.63
N THR A 32 -0.52 3.01 -23.32
CA THR A 32 -0.59 2.34 -24.64
C THR A 32 -1.23 0.97 -24.51
N SER A 33 -0.97 0.25 -23.42
CA SER A 33 -1.61 -1.04 -23.16
C SER A 33 -3.11 -0.91 -22.87
N ARG A 34 -3.55 0.16 -22.21
CA ARG A 34 -4.98 0.47 -22.00
C ARG A 34 -5.67 0.84 -23.31
N ALA A 35 -5.00 1.56 -24.21
CA ALA A 35 -5.56 1.97 -25.51
C ALA A 35 -5.84 0.80 -26.49
N CYS A 36 -5.33 -0.41 -26.20
CA CYS A 36 -5.59 -1.61 -26.98
C CYS A 36 -6.99 -2.19 -26.69
N PHE A 37 -8.06 -1.49 -27.10
CA PHE A 37 -9.46 -1.86 -26.81
C PHE A 37 -9.84 -3.27 -27.27
N TRP A 38 -9.17 -3.83 -28.28
CA TRP A 38 -9.40 -5.21 -28.74
C TRP A 38 -8.97 -6.29 -27.72
N ARG A 39 -8.25 -5.91 -26.65
CA ARG A 39 -7.89 -6.80 -25.54
C ARG A 39 -8.85 -6.69 -24.36
N TRP A 40 -9.89 -5.86 -24.48
CA TRP A 40 -10.83 -5.62 -23.40
C TRP A 40 -11.96 -6.63 -23.44
N GLU A 41 -12.42 -6.98 -22.25
CA GLU A 41 -13.64 -7.74 -22.01
C GLU A 41 -14.65 -6.87 -21.27
N ILE A 42 -15.93 -7.19 -21.47
CA ILE A 42 -17.04 -6.66 -20.67
C ILE A 42 -17.62 -7.84 -19.93
N VAL A 43 -17.44 -7.85 -18.61
CA VAL A 43 -17.83 -8.98 -17.76
C VAL A 43 -18.62 -8.46 -16.58
N ARG A 44 -19.70 -9.17 -16.24
CA ARG A 44 -20.46 -8.93 -15.02
C ARG A 44 -20.21 -10.04 -14.02
N PHE A 45 -19.95 -9.70 -12.76
CA PHE A 45 -19.78 -10.66 -11.67
C PHE A 45 -20.23 -10.06 -10.33
N LYS A 46 -20.46 -10.90 -9.32
CA LYS A 46 -20.76 -10.46 -7.95
C LYS A 46 -19.49 -10.41 -7.10
N LEU A 47 -19.42 -9.49 -6.15
CA LEU A 47 -18.30 -9.42 -5.19
C LEU A 47 -18.35 -10.55 -4.15
N ARG A 48 -19.55 -11.00 -3.79
CA ARG A 48 -19.84 -12.09 -2.83
C ARG A 48 -21.11 -12.79 -3.30
N GLU A 49 -21.27 -14.07 -2.98
CA GLU A 49 -22.47 -14.84 -3.39
C GLU A 49 -23.77 -14.16 -2.93
N GLU A 50 -23.77 -13.61 -1.71
CA GLU A 50 -24.89 -12.90 -1.10
C GLU A 50 -24.96 -11.40 -1.44
N SER A 51 -24.00 -10.85 -2.19
CA SER A 51 -24.00 -9.41 -2.48
C SER A 51 -25.19 -9.03 -3.35
N SER A 52 -25.84 -7.94 -2.96
CA SER A 52 -26.91 -7.27 -3.71
C SER A 52 -26.38 -6.41 -4.88
N TYR A 53 -25.05 -6.28 -5.00
CA TYR A 53 -24.40 -5.47 -6.03
C TYR A 53 -23.74 -6.36 -7.09
N ASP A 54 -23.94 -5.98 -8.35
CA ASP A 54 -23.24 -6.57 -9.48
C ASP A 54 -22.16 -5.60 -9.98
N ILE A 55 -20.98 -6.13 -10.25
CA ILE A 55 -19.87 -5.37 -10.84
C ILE A 55 -19.90 -5.57 -12.34
N LEU A 56 -20.04 -4.49 -13.10
CA LEU A 56 -19.79 -4.45 -14.54
C LEU A 56 -18.36 -3.98 -14.78
N TYR A 57 -17.48 -4.91 -15.11
CA TYR A 57 -16.08 -4.64 -15.41
C TYR A 57 -15.86 -4.45 -16.91
N VAL A 58 -15.11 -3.40 -17.28
CA VAL A 58 -14.73 -3.06 -18.65
C VAL A 58 -13.21 -2.81 -18.70
N GLY A 59 -12.46 -3.81 -19.16
CA GLY A 59 -10.99 -3.74 -19.19
C GLY A 59 -10.33 -5.05 -19.59
N ARG A 60 -9.03 -5.17 -19.38
CA ARG A 60 -8.20 -6.34 -19.72
C ARG A 60 -8.48 -7.48 -18.75
N LYS A 61 -8.49 -8.72 -19.24
CA LYS A 61 -8.68 -9.93 -18.43
C LYS A 61 -7.67 -10.06 -17.27
N SER A 62 -6.41 -9.69 -17.51
CA SER A 62 -5.34 -9.77 -16.48
C SER A 62 -5.58 -8.85 -15.28
N GLN A 63 -6.35 -7.78 -15.45
CA GLN A 63 -6.64 -6.80 -14.40
C GLN A 63 -7.92 -7.13 -13.62
N ARG A 64 -8.75 -8.05 -14.11
CA ARG A 64 -9.98 -8.47 -13.42
C ARG A 64 -9.73 -9.14 -12.09
N GLU A 65 -8.77 -10.08 -12.03
CA GLU A 65 -8.44 -10.78 -10.78
C GLU A 65 -7.81 -9.82 -9.77
N PHE A 66 -7.02 -8.86 -10.25
CA PHE A 66 -6.54 -7.76 -9.42
C PHE A 66 -7.70 -6.90 -8.88
N LEU A 67 -8.67 -6.55 -9.72
CA LEU A 67 -9.85 -5.79 -9.30
C LEU A 67 -10.66 -6.53 -8.22
N LYS A 68 -10.87 -7.83 -8.38
CA LYS A 68 -11.53 -8.67 -7.37
C LYS A 68 -10.79 -8.57 -6.02
N ALA A 69 -9.45 -8.61 -6.02
CA ALA A 69 -8.67 -8.41 -4.81
C ALA A 69 -8.82 -6.99 -4.24
N LEU A 70 -8.75 -5.95 -5.09
CA LEU A 70 -8.91 -4.54 -4.71
C LEU A 70 -10.27 -4.27 -4.04
N LEU A 71 -11.34 -4.87 -4.55
CA LEU A 71 -12.70 -4.73 -4.01
C LEU A 71 -13.01 -5.75 -2.90
N GLY A 72 -12.05 -6.58 -2.47
CA GLY A 72 -12.25 -7.50 -1.36
C GLY A 72 -13.16 -8.71 -1.64
N THR A 73 -13.18 -9.20 -2.89
CA THR A 73 -13.86 -10.45 -3.25
C THR A 73 -13.22 -11.66 -2.55
N GLN A 74 -14.05 -12.54 -1.96
CA GLN A 74 -13.60 -13.85 -1.49
C GLN A 74 -13.55 -14.84 -2.67
N SER A 75 -12.50 -15.66 -2.77
CA SER A 75 -12.08 -16.37 -4.00
C SER A 75 -13.05 -17.44 -4.55
N LYS A 76 -14.28 -17.54 -4.06
CA LYS A 76 -15.25 -18.57 -4.43
C LYS A 76 -16.42 -18.08 -5.30
N VAL A 77 -16.44 -16.81 -5.73
CA VAL A 77 -17.57 -16.34 -6.55
C VAL A 77 -17.42 -16.84 -7.99
N THR A 78 -18.32 -17.74 -8.36
CA THR A 78 -18.49 -18.25 -9.73
C THR A 78 -18.78 -17.09 -10.68
N ASP A 79 -17.96 -16.95 -11.73
CA ASP A 79 -18.20 -16.05 -12.87
C ASP A 79 -19.48 -16.53 -13.59
N SER A 80 -20.65 -16.14 -13.07
CA SER A 80 -21.91 -16.37 -13.77
C SER A 80 -22.02 -15.31 -14.87
N GLN A 81 -22.24 -15.74 -16.11
CA GLN A 81 -22.66 -14.85 -17.20
C GLN A 81 -24.07 -14.32 -16.87
N LEU A 82 -24.15 -13.35 -15.96
CA LEU A 82 -25.38 -12.67 -15.61
C LEU A 82 -25.85 -11.88 -16.82
N LYS A 83 -27.14 -11.97 -17.14
CA LYS A 83 -27.77 -11.18 -18.22
C LYS A 83 -27.52 -9.68 -17.99
N LEU A 84 -27.41 -8.96 -19.11
CA LEU A 84 -27.12 -7.52 -19.20
C LEU A 84 -28.31 -6.64 -18.76
N ASP A 85 -29.05 -7.03 -17.72
CA ASP A 85 -30.15 -6.21 -17.21
C ASP A 85 -29.60 -5.02 -16.41
N LYS A 86 -30.18 -3.84 -16.64
CA LYS A 86 -29.79 -2.60 -15.96
C LYS A 86 -30.34 -2.61 -14.53
N SER A 87 -29.60 -3.19 -13.59
CA SER A 87 -29.85 -3.00 -12.15
C SER A 87 -29.32 -1.64 -11.69
N ASN A 88 -30.11 -0.89 -10.93
CA ASN A 88 -29.68 0.35 -10.27
C ASN A 88 -28.56 0.13 -9.24
N ARG A 89 -28.34 -1.13 -8.83
CA ARG A 89 -27.25 -1.57 -7.94
C ARG A 89 -26.00 -2.05 -8.69
N THR A 90 -25.88 -1.71 -9.98
CA THR A 90 -24.68 -2.03 -10.76
C THR A 90 -23.56 -1.02 -10.46
N VAL A 91 -22.41 -1.52 -10.01
CA VAL A 91 -21.17 -0.75 -9.92
C VAL A 91 -20.42 -0.92 -11.24
N VAL A 92 -20.01 0.18 -11.87
CA VAL A 92 -19.24 0.09 -13.12
C VAL A 92 -17.78 0.34 -12.83
N VAL A 93 -16.92 -0.59 -13.23
CA VAL A 93 -15.48 -0.46 -13.09
C VAL A 93 -14.83 -0.49 -14.46
N SER A 94 -13.97 0.50 -14.73
CA SER A 94 -13.22 0.55 -15.97
C SER A 94 -11.74 0.80 -15.73
N GLU A 95 -10.90 0.31 -16.65
CA GLU A 95 -9.51 0.71 -16.74
C GLU A 95 -9.31 2.09 -17.40
N MET A 96 -10.35 2.71 -17.97
CA MET A 96 -10.29 4.10 -18.45
C MET A 96 -11.22 5.03 -17.70
N PRO A 97 -10.90 6.34 -17.67
CA PRO A 97 -11.77 7.33 -17.03
C PRO A 97 -13.17 7.29 -17.61
N ILE A 98 -14.16 7.16 -16.73
CA ILE A 98 -15.57 7.30 -17.07
C ILE A 98 -16.20 8.44 -16.25
N PRO A 99 -17.15 9.20 -16.79
CA PRO A 99 -17.78 10.29 -16.06
C PRO A 99 -18.42 9.83 -14.75
N GLY A 100 -18.15 10.58 -13.67
CA GLY A 100 -18.67 10.30 -12.33
C GLY A 100 -18.03 9.10 -11.62
N ALA A 101 -16.94 8.54 -12.14
CA ALA A 101 -16.18 7.51 -11.42
C ALA A 101 -15.16 8.11 -10.45
N LEU A 102 -14.98 7.41 -9.34
CA LEU A 102 -13.86 7.58 -8.42
C LEU A 102 -12.58 7.07 -9.07
N TYR A 103 -11.47 7.78 -8.84
CA TYR A 103 -10.14 7.44 -9.33
C TYR A 103 -9.45 6.61 -8.25
N VAL A 104 -9.74 5.31 -8.21
CA VAL A 104 -9.27 4.42 -7.16
C VAL A 104 -7.83 3.99 -7.48
N PRO A 105 -6.82 4.37 -6.67
CA PRO A 105 -5.46 3.89 -6.90
C PRO A 105 -5.40 2.37 -6.75
N GLN A 106 -4.48 1.72 -7.43
CA GLN A 106 -4.24 0.28 -7.31
C GLN A 106 -3.41 -0.03 -6.05
N TYR A 107 -2.38 0.78 -5.80
CA TYR A 107 -1.52 0.62 -4.63
C TYR A 107 -1.24 1.97 -3.97
N LEU A 108 -1.00 1.91 -2.66
CA LEU A 108 -0.53 3.00 -1.83
C LEU A 108 0.76 2.58 -1.13
N SER A 109 1.62 3.55 -0.85
CA SER A 109 2.77 3.37 0.05
C SER A 109 2.45 3.91 1.43
N ALA A 110 2.98 3.25 2.46
CA ALA A 110 2.89 3.73 3.83
C ALA A 110 4.20 4.43 4.21
N ILE A 111 4.10 5.73 4.50
CA ILE A 111 5.24 6.62 4.65
C ILE A 111 5.28 7.18 6.05
N VAL A 112 6.45 7.17 6.68
CA VAL A 112 6.69 7.82 7.97
C VAL A 112 7.51 9.09 7.76
N PRO A 113 6.97 10.29 8.05
CA PRO A 113 7.75 11.52 8.08
C PRO A 113 8.78 11.49 9.22
N LEU A 114 10.04 11.76 8.89
CA LEU A 114 11.21 11.63 9.78
C LEU A 114 11.73 12.96 10.33
N GLY A 115 11.06 14.09 10.08
CA GLY A 115 11.42 15.42 10.59
C GLY A 115 11.21 15.63 12.11
N ARG A 116 11.25 14.56 12.90
CA ARG A 116 10.96 14.50 14.34
C ARG A 116 11.81 13.43 15.00
N SER A 117 11.91 13.48 16.34
CA SER A 117 12.67 12.48 17.10
C SER A 117 12.08 11.08 16.97
N ILE A 118 12.91 10.04 17.13
CA ILE A 118 12.46 8.64 17.15
C ILE A 118 11.40 8.43 18.24
N ASP A 119 11.53 9.08 19.39
CA ASP A 119 10.56 9.00 20.48
C ASP A 119 9.19 9.55 20.08
N GLU A 120 9.15 10.70 19.39
CA GLU A 120 7.91 11.27 18.87
C GLU A 120 7.28 10.41 17.77
N ILE A 121 8.09 9.79 16.91
CA ILE A 121 7.61 8.85 15.89
C ILE A 121 6.99 7.63 16.57
N THR A 122 7.73 7.00 17.48
CA THR A 122 7.26 5.77 18.16
C THR A 122 6.11 6.04 19.11
N ALA A 123 5.94 7.25 19.65
CA ALA A 123 4.78 7.61 20.46
C ALA A 123 3.44 7.42 19.71
N ARG A 124 3.45 7.56 18.38
CA ARG A 124 2.29 7.36 17.49
C ARG A 124 2.03 5.89 17.15
N TYR A 125 2.94 4.99 17.51
CA TYR A 125 2.75 3.58 17.23
C TYR A 125 1.65 3.00 18.12
N ASN A 126 0.97 1.97 17.63
CA ASN A 126 0.00 1.24 18.44
C ASN A 126 0.66 0.67 19.71
N THR A 127 -0.09 0.62 20.82
CA THR A 127 0.45 0.27 22.14
C THR A 127 1.14 -1.09 22.19
N GLU A 128 0.62 -2.09 21.48
CA GLU A 128 1.25 -3.41 21.40
C GLU A 128 2.62 -3.36 20.71
N LEU A 129 2.74 -2.64 19.58
CA LEU A 129 4.01 -2.49 18.87
C LEU A 129 5.03 -1.75 19.73
N ARG A 130 4.62 -0.65 20.39
CA ARG A 130 5.49 0.08 21.34
C ARG A 130 6.03 -0.84 22.44
N ARG A 131 5.18 -1.68 23.02
CA ARG A 131 5.59 -2.66 24.05
C ARG A 131 6.60 -3.67 23.51
N THR A 132 6.37 -4.19 22.30
CA THR A 132 7.31 -5.11 21.64
C THR A 132 8.66 -4.44 21.41
N LEU A 133 8.69 -3.22 20.88
CA LEU A 133 9.94 -2.49 20.65
C LEU A 133 10.71 -2.27 21.95
N ARG A 134 10.06 -1.76 23.00
CA ARG A 134 10.69 -1.54 24.32
C ARG A 134 11.30 -2.81 24.91
N LYS A 135 10.62 -3.95 24.76
CA LYS A 135 11.07 -5.22 25.33
C LYS A 135 12.21 -5.87 24.53
N HIS A 136 12.17 -5.77 23.20
CA HIS A 136 13.02 -6.61 22.34
C HIS A 136 14.15 -5.84 21.65
N ARG A 137 13.99 -4.55 21.34
CA ARG A 137 14.90 -3.79 20.46
C ARG A 137 16.39 -3.86 20.84
N LEU A 138 16.72 -3.81 22.13
CA LEU A 138 18.11 -3.81 22.61
C LEU A 138 18.86 -5.13 22.33
N ARG A 139 18.13 -6.22 22.07
CA ARG A 139 18.72 -7.53 21.75
C ARG A 139 19.13 -7.65 20.28
N TYR A 140 18.66 -6.74 19.44
CA TYR A 140 18.88 -6.78 18.00
C TYR A 140 19.95 -5.78 17.57
N ARG A 141 20.78 -6.19 16.61
CA ARG A 141 21.80 -5.37 15.96
C ARG A 141 21.63 -5.43 14.45
N MET A 142 22.03 -4.36 13.77
CA MET A 142 21.95 -4.27 12.33
C MET A 142 23.34 -4.05 11.78
N LYS A 143 23.72 -4.84 10.79
CA LYS A 143 25.00 -4.76 10.08
C LYS A 143 24.74 -4.69 8.59
N GLN A 144 25.42 -3.80 7.89
CA GLN A 144 25.36 -3.80 6.43
C GLN A 144 26.11 -5.01 5.85
N ALA A 145 25.51 -5.72 4.90
CA ALA A 145 26.20 -6.69 4.08
C ALA A 145 27.06 -5.96 3.04
N LEU A 146 28.38 -6.17 3.06
CA LEU A 146 29.32 -5.43 2.21
C LEU A 146 29.95 -6.28 1.11
N ASN A 147 30.06 -7.60 1.32
CA ASN A 147 30.69 -8.50 0.37
C ASN A 147 29.66 -9.35 -0.38
N ASP A 148 30.11 -9.92 -1.50
CA ASP A 148 29.28 -10.64 -2.46
C ASP A 148 28.70 -11.92 -1.88
N ASP A 149 29.47 -12.57 -1.00
CA ASP A 149 29.08 -13.82 -0.36
C ASP A 149 27.95 -13.59 0.64
N GLU A 150 28.07 -12.59 1.53
CA GLU A 150 27.02 -12.19 2.47
C GLU A 150 25.74 -11.78 1.74
N ILE A 151 25.87 -10.98 0.67
CA ILE A 151 24.73 -10.55 -0.15
C ILE A 151 24.08 -11.75 -0.85
N GLY A 152 24.88 -12.65 -1.41
CA GLY A 152 24.40 -13.85 -2.10
C GLY A 152 23.73 -14.84 -1.17
N ILE A 153 24.25 -15.04 0.04
CA ILE A 153 23.64 -15.85 1.10
C ILE A 153 22.29 -15.25 1.49
N ALA A 154 22.24 -13.95 1.79
CA ALA A 154 21.00 -13.29 2.17
C ALA A 154 19.93 -13.35 1.06
N ASP A 155 20.32 -13.22 -0.20
CA ASP A 155 19.38 -13.36 -1.32
C ASP A 155 18.80 -14.78 -1.41
N ARG A 156 19.68 -15.78 -1.42
CA ARG A 156 19.32 -17.19 -1.61
C ARG A 156 18.57 -17.78 -0.41
N GLU A 157 18.92 -17.40 0.81
CA GLU A 157 18.42 -18.05 2.03
C GLU A 157 17.33 -17.25 2.73
N MET A 158 17.18 -15.95 2.42
CA MET A 158 16.18 -15.09 3.07
C MET A 158 15.26 -14.34 2.11
N LEU A 159 15.78 -13.65 1.09
CA LEU A 159 14.94 -12.80 0.21
C LEU A 159 14.06 -13.63 -0.72
N GLN A 160 14.64 -14.56 -1.47
CA GLN A 160 13.90 -15.37 -2.44
C GLN A 160 12.97 -16.40 -1.79
N PRO A 161 13.39 -17.16 -0.75
CA PRO A 161 12.52 -18.16 -0.12
C PRO A 161 11.32 -17.52 0.58
N TYR A 162 11.55 -16.44 1.34
CA TYR A 162 10.46 -15.73 2.01
C TYR A 162 9.46 -15.14 1.01
N ALA A 163 9.94 -14.61 -0.11
CA ALA A 163 9.08 -14.12 -1.17
C ALA A 163 8.17 -15.21 -1.75
N SER A 164 8.75 -16.37 -2.05
CA SER A 164 8.02 -17.54 -2.54
C SER A 164 7.02 -18.05 -1.51
N ALA A 165 7.43 -18.15 -0.23
CA ALA A 165 6.54 -18.58 0.86
C ALA A 165 5.36 -17.61 1.06
N ARG A 166 5.60 -16.30 0.89
CA ARG A 166 4.58 -15.26 1.11
C ARG A 166 3.63 -15.07 -0.05
N HIS A 167 4.10 -15.21 -1.28
CA HIS A 167 3.34 -14.84 -2.49
C HIS A 167 3.12 -16.00 -3.46
N GLY A 168 3.66 -17.19 -3.17
CA GLY A 168 3.52 -18.39 -4.00
C GLY A 168 3.90 -18.13 -5.45
N ALA A 169 3.07 -18.60 -6.38
CA ALA A 169 3.25 -18.42 -7.81
C ALA A 169 3.19 -16.94 -8.26
N SER A 170 2.69 -16.03 -7.43
CA SER A 170 2.65 -14.58 -7.71
C SER A 170 3.85 -13.81 -7.14
N ALA A 171 4.85 -14.52 -6.60
CA ALA A 171 6.06 -13.89 -6.07
C ALA A 171 6.84 -13.18 -7.21
N SER A 172 6.87 -11.85 -7.18
CA SER A 172 7.80 -11.08 -8.01
C SER A 172 9.22 -11.30 -7.48
N GLN A 173 10.02 -12.11 -8.16
CA GLN A 173 11.41 -12.30 -7.79
C GLN A 173 12.27 -11.16 -8.35
N ILE A 174 13.17 -10.66 -7.50
CA ILE A 174 14.20 -9.72 -7.93
C ILE A 174 15.38 -10.57 -8.36
N GLU A 175 15.84 -10.38 -9.59
CA GLU A 175 17.01 -11.07 -10.10
C GLU A 175 18.22 -10.82 -9.17
N SER A 176 18.99 -11.87 -8.86
CA SER A 176 20.11 -11.77 -7.89
C SER A 176 21.13 -10.69 -8.26
N HIS A 177 21.37 -10.46 -9.56
CA HIS A 177 22.26 -9.38 -10.01
C HIS A 177 21.71 -7.99 -9.69
N GLU A 178 20.39 -7.80 -9.68
CA GLU A 178 19.76 -6.54 -9.27
C GLU A 178 19.84 -6.35 -7.75
N VAL A 179 19.67 -7.42 -6.96
CA VAL A 179 19.90 -7.39 -5.50
C VAL A 179 21.33 -6.95 -5.20
N GLN A 180 22.33 -7.57 -5.84
CA GLN A 180 23.73 -7.18 -5.69
C GLN A 180 23.97 -5.74 -6.12
N ARG A 181 23.39 -5.32 -7.25
CA ARG A 181 23.53 -3.95 -7.76
C ARG A 181 23.00 -2.91 -6.78
N VAL A 182 21.86 -3.18 -6.13
CA VAL A 182 21.28 -2.28 -5.12
C VAL A 182 22.10 -2.32 -3.83
N ALA A 183 22.48 -3.51 -3.36
CA ALA A 183 23.20 -3.68 -2.11
C ALA A 183 24.60 -3.04 -2.10
N ARG A 184 25.36 -3.14 -3.20
CA ARG A 184 26.74 -2.60 -3.29
C ARG A 184 26.80 -1.10 -3.52
N ASN A 185 25.78 -0.54 -4.16
CA ASN A 185 25.83 0.85 -4.58
C ASN A 185 25.21 1.73 -3.50
N ALA A 186 26.05 2.24 -2.58
CA ALA A 186 25.62 3.11 -1.48
C ALA A 186 24.87 4.38 -1.95
N SER A 187 25.07 4.83 -3.19
CA SER A 187 24.31 5.96 -3.76
C SER A 187 22.89 5.59 -4.22
N VAL A 188 22.58 4.30 -4.25
CA VAL A 188 21.31 3.71 -4.69
C VAL A 188 20.60 3.00 -3.54
N GLY A 189 21.31 2.22 -2.72
CA GLY A 189 20.72 1.43 -1.65
C GLY A 189 21.74 0.71 -0.78
N ARG A 190 21.24 -0.20 0.04
CA ARG A 190 22.03 -1.07 0.93
C ARG A 190 21.21 -2.32 1.26
N LEU A 191 21.92 -3.39 1.60
CA LEU A 191 21.35 -4.59 2.21
C LEU A 191 21.84 -4.67 3.65
N ASP A 192 20.90 -4.76 4.57
CA ASP A 192 21.14 -4.88 6.00
C ASP A 192 20.81 -6.28 6.49
N LEU A 193 21.69 -6.85 7.29
CA LEU A 193 21.49 -8.07 8.05
C LEU A 193 21.08 -7.69 9.47
N VAL A 194 20.01 -8.30 9.95
CA VAL A 194 19.53 -8.14 11.32
C VAL A 194 19.96 -9.35 12.12
N LEU A 195 20.71 -9.07 13.18
CA LEU A 195 21.20 -10.05 14.11
C LEU A 195 20.36 -9.99 15.38
N LEU A 196 19.91 -11.14 15.85
CA LEU A 196 19.44 -11.31 17.22
C LEU A 196 20.60 -11.92 17.99
N GLU A 197 21.16 -11.15 18.94
CA GLU A 197 22.43 -11.49 19.58
C GLU A 197 23.54 -11.59 18.51
N ASP A 198 23.92 -12.80 18.09
CA ASP A 198 24.93 -13.03 17.05
C ASP A 198 24.41 -13.88 15.86
N GLU A 199 23.13 -14.27 15.87
CA GLU A 199 22.51 -15.03 14.78
C GLU A 199 21.80 -14.10 13.78
N ILE A 200 22.02 -14.29 12.48
CA ILE A 200 21.30 -13.56 11.44
C ILE A 200 19.87 -14.10 11.35
N VAL A 201 18.89 -13.26 11.67
CA VAL A 201 17.47 -13.63 11.72
C VAL A 201 16.60 -12.91 10.69
N ALA A 202 17.13 -11.89 10.01
CA ALA A 202 16.46 -11.23 8.90
C ALA A 202 17.45 -10.46 8.03
N CYS A 203 16.96 -9.99 6.89
CA CYS A 203 17.60 -8.93 6.13
C CYS A 203 16.58 -7.89 5.62
N HIS A 204 17.08 -6.68 5.36
CA HIS A 204 16.32 -5.57 4.76
C HIS A 204 17.10 -5.03 3.56
N LEU A 205 16.50 -5.13 2.37
CA LEU A 205 16.98 -4.46 1.17
C LEU A 205 16.21 -3.14 1.04
N GLY A 206 16.94 -2.03 1.10
CA GLY A 206 16.37 -0.70 0.91
C GLY A 206 17.09 0.11 -0.16
N CYS A 207 16.42 1.14 -0.65
CA CYS A 207 16.98 2.06 -1.64
C CYS A 207 16.59 3.51 -1.37
N ILE A 208 17.36 4.42 -1.96
CA ILE A 208 17.14 5.86 -1.90
C ILE A 208 16.22 6.25 -3.05
N ILE A 209 15.12 6.94 -2.73
CA ILE A 209 14.25 7.59 -3.72
C ILE A 209 14.29 9.10 -3.47
N ASN A 210 14.55 9.87 -4.52
CA ASN A 210 14.51 11.34 -4.47
C ASN A 210 13.27 11.82 -5.22
N ARG A 211 12.35 12.51 -4.53
CA ARG A 211 11.12 13.03 -5.12
C ARG A 211 10.87 14.43 -4.58
N GLU A 212 10.57 15.39 -5.47
CA GLU A 212 10.19 16.77 -5.08
C GLU A 212 11.20 17.42 -4.11
N GLY A 213 12.50 17.13 -4.28
CA GLY A 213 13.57 17.64 -3.42
C GLY A 213 13.70 16.93 -2.07
N LYS A 214 12.89 15.90 -1.80
CA LYS A 214 12.87 15.11 -0.56
C LYS A 214 13.52 13.75 -0.75
N ARG A 215 14.23 13.28 0.28
CA ARG A 215 14.93 11.99 0.32
C ARG A 215 14.10 10.97 1.09
N TYR A 216 13.75 9.89 0.40
CA TYR A 216 13.03 8.75 0.97
C TYR A 216 13.99 7.58 1.13
N TRP A 217 14.00 6.98 2.31
CA TRP A 217 14.50 5.63 2.49
C TRP A 217 13.36 4.67 2.17
N SER A 218 13.46 3.93 1.08
CA SER A 218 12.39 3.07 0.59
C SER A 218 12.73 1.61 0.79
N THR A 219 11.83 0.89 1.45
CA THR A 219 11.92 -0.56 1.54
C THR A 219 11.68 -1.18 0.17
N VAL A 220 12.65 -1.95 -0.31
CA VAL A 220 12.49 -2.79 -1.50
C VAL A 220 11.97 -4.15 -1.10
N ARG A 221 12.62 -4.80 -0.12
CA ARG A 221 12.24 -6.15 0.32
C ARG A 221 12.74 -6.45 1.73
N PHE A 222 11.93 -7.19 2.47
CA PHE A 222 12.38 -7.89 3.68
C PHE A 222 12.64 -9.36 3.35
N GLY A 223 13.66 -9.94 3.96
CA GLY A 223 13.95 -11.37 3.89
C GLY A 223 14.03 -11.96 5.29
N TYR A 224 13.57 -13.19 5.44
CA TYR A 224 13.65 -13.95 6.67
C TYR A 224 14.07 -15.38 6.32
N PRO A 225 14.89 -16.05 7.14
CA PRO A 225 15.18 -17.46 6.95
C PRO A 225 13.94 -18.31 7.27
N ASP A 226 13.92 -19.55 6.80
CA ASP A 226 12.81 -20.51 7.02
C ASP A 226 12.50 -20.70 8.50
N THR A 227 13.54 -20.80 9.33
CA THR A 227 13.43 -20.90 10.80
C THR A 227 12.66 -19.75 11.44
N VAL A 228 12.54 -18.61 10.76
CA VAL A 228 11.79 -17.44 11.20
C VAL A 228 10.42 -17.37 10.53
N PHE A 229 10.33 -17.47 9.19
CA PHE A 229 9.02 -17.28 8.53
C PHE A 229 8.07 -18.46 8.69
N SER A 230 8.57 -19.64 9.04
CA SER A 230 7.75 -20.81 9.39
C SER A 230 7.14 -20.73 10.80
N ASP A 231 7.55 -19.76 11.62
CA ASP A 231 6.95 -19.45 12.92
C ASP A 231 6.30 -18.04 12.90
N ALA A 232 4.97 -18.00 12.85
CA ALA A 232 4.21 -16.76 12.74
C ALA A 232 4.46 -15.78 13.91
N LYS A 233 4.78 -16.27 15.11
CA LYS A 233 5.05 -15.42 16.28
C LYS A 233 6.43 -14.79 16.16
N LYS A 234 7.45 -15.59 15.81
CA LYS A 234 8.81 -15.10 15.54
C LYS A 234 8.82 -14.10 14.39
N LEU A 235 8.18 -14.44 13.27
CA LEU A 235 8.09 -13.56 12.10
C LEU A 235 7.48 -12.21 12.47
N ARG A 236 6.39 -12.19 13.25
CA ARG A 236 5.73 -10.94 13.67
C ARG A 236 6.67 -10.04 14.48
N GLU A 237 7.40 -10.61 15.43
CA GLU A 237 8.35 -9.88 16.28
C GLU A 237 9.53 -9.37 15.44
N ILE A 238 10.23 -10.27 14.76
CA ILE A 238 11.45 -9.97 14.00
C ILE A 238 11.15 -8.97 12.88
N ASN A 239 10.03 -9.10 12.18
CA ASN A 239 9.61 -8.14 11.16
C ASN A 239 9.34 -6.74 11.75
N SER A 240 8.69 -6.68 12.91
CA SER A 240 8.44 -5.41 13.61
C SER A 240 9.74 -4.71 13.99
N ILE A 241 10.72 -5.46 14.51
CA ILE A 241 12.03 -4.95 14.88
C ILE A 241 12.84 -4.55 13.64
N THR A 242 12.90 -5.40 12.62
CA THR A 242 13.62 -5.13 11.36
C THR A 242 13.11 -3.84 10.71
N THR A 243 11.79 -3.66 10.65
CA THR A 243 11.18 -2.44 10.11
C THR A 243 11.55 -1.20 10.93
N PHE A 244 11.61 -1.33 12.26
CA PHE A 244 11.97 -0.23 13.15
C PHE A 244 13.45 0.15 13.03
N MET A 245 14.36 -0.82 12.92
CA MET A 245 15.79 -0.57 12.75
C MET A 245 16.10 0.12 11.41
N ALA A 246 15.38 -0.24 10.35
CA ALA A 246 15.45 0.48 9.07
C ALA A 246 14.96 1.94 9.20
N LEU A 247 13.96 2.20 10.06
CA LEU A 247 13.52 3.56 10.37
C LEU A 247 14.58 4.33 11.16
N GLU A 248 15.14 3.74 12.23
CA GLU A 248 16.20 4.38 13.03
C GLU A 248 17.38 4.78 12.16
N TRP A 249 17.83 3.86 11.31
CA TRP A 249 18.89 4.14 10.35
C TRP A 249 18.55 5.31 9.42
N ALA A 250 17.31 5.36 8.90
CA ALA A 250 16.87 6.45 8.05
C ALA A 250 16.86 7.80 8.79
N VAL A 251 16.47 7.82 10.07
CA VAL A 251 16.53 9.03 10.91
C VAL A 251 17.99 9.46 11.11
N GLU A 252 18.85 8.53 11.52
CA GLU A 252 20.29 8.78 11.77
C GLU A 252 21.02 9.29 10.53
N ASN A 253 20.55 8.93 9.34
CA ASN A 253 21.16 9.30 8.05
C ASN A 253 20.46 10.48 7.35
N GLY A 254 19.60 11.20 8.07
CA GLY A 254 19.01 12.46 7.62
C GLY A 254 18.10 12.31 6.39
N PHE A 255 17.31 11.23 6.33
CA PHE A 255 16.24 11.11 5.34
C PHE A 255 15.02 11.92 5.79
N ASP A 256 14.25 12.44 4.83
CA ASP A 256 13.02 13.18 5.13
C ASP A 256 11.85 12.21 5.47
N TYR A 257 11.86 11.04 4.83
CA TYR A 257 10.78 10.07 4.91
C TYR A 257 11.30 8.62 4.89
N TYR A 258 10.58 7.72 5.55
CA TYR A 258 10.75 6.27 5.41
C TYR A 258 9.51 5.66 4.74
N ASP A 259 9.67 5.09 3.55
CA ASP A 259 8.65 4.30 2.86
C ASP A 259 8.76 2.82 3.26
N ILE A 260 7.74 2.34 3.97
CA ILE A 260 7.61 0.94 4.43
C ILE A 260 7.15 0.01 3.27
N GLY A 261 7.05 0.58 2.06
CA GLY A 261 6.75 -0.07 0.81
C GLY A 261 5.27 -0.02 0.45
N THR A 262 4.95 -0.58 -0.71
CA THR A 262 3.61 -0.57 -1.28
C THR A 262 2.67 -1.61 -0.65
N CYS A 263 1.38 -1.34 -0.67
CA CYS A 263 0.29 -2.23 -0.31
C CYS A 263 -0.90 -1.97 -1.24
N LEU A 264 -1.83 -2.93 -1.31
CA LEU A 264 -3.06 -2.74 -2.07
C LEU A 264 -3.80 -1.52 -1.51
N ALA A 265 -4.33 -0.68 -2.40
CA ALA A 265 -5.08 0.51 -2.03
C ALA A 265 -6.51 0.16 -1.60
N ARG A 266 -6.61 -0.73 -0.63
CA ARG A 266 -7.85 -1.25 -0.07
C ARG A 266 -7.86 -0.93 1.44
N PRO A 267 -8.80 -0.11 1.94
CA PRO A 267 -8.81 0.35 3.33
C PRO A 267 -8.83 -0.76 4.41
N ASP A 268 -9.44 -1.90 4.11
CA ASP A 268 -9.53 -3.07 5.00
C ASP A 268 -8.46 -4.15 4.70
N ASP A 269 -7.44 -3.82 3.89
CA ASP A 269 -6.35 -4.74 3.63
C ASP A 269 -5.47 -4.97 4.87
N GLY A 270 -5.23 -6.24 5.22
CA GLY A 270 -4.44 -6.62 6.39
C GLY A 270 -2.98 -6.17 6.34
N LEU A 271 -2.37 -6.01 5.15
CA LEU A 271 -1.01 -5.47 5.04
C LEU A 271 -1.01 -3.97 5.28
N LEU A 272 -1.98 -3.24 4.72
CA LEU A 272 -2.15 -1.81 5.02
C LEU A 272 -2.41 -1.60 6.52
N GLU A 273 -3.27 -2.43 7.12
CA GLU A 273 -3.53 -2.45 8.56
C GLU A 273 -2.25 -2.65 9.38
N TRP A 274 -1.41 -3.61 8.98
CA TRP A 274 -0.16 -3.85 9.66
C TRP A 274 0.80 -2.66 9.54
N LYS A 275 0.83 -1.96 8.39
CA LYS A 275 1.69 -0.79 8.16
C LYS A 275 1.23 0.42 8.96
N ARG A 276 -0.08 0.72 9.01
CA ARG A 276 -0.64 1.89 9.72
C ARG A 276 -0.39 1.89 11.22
N ARG A 277 -0.14 0.73 11.84
CA ARG A 277 0.25 0.63 13.27
C ARG A 277 1.48 1.45 13.64
N ARG A 278 2.23 1.95 12.66
CA ARG A 278 3.40 2.82 12.81
C ARG A 278 3.06 4.32 12.69
N GLY A 279 1.80 4.69 12.61
CA GLY A 279 1.37 6.10 12.57
C GLY A 279 1.87 6.87 11.35
N GLY A 280 2.13 6.17 10.24
CA GLY A 280 2.54 6.77 8.96
C GLY A 280 1.35 7.23 8.13
N ASP A 281 1.64 8.11 7.17
CA ASP A 281 0.72 8.57 6.15
C ASP A 281 0.60 7.54 5.02
N VAL A 282 -0.51 7.56 4.28
CA VAL A 282 -0.63 6.88 3.00
C VAL A 282 -0.45 7.87 1.86
N ASP A 283 0.34 7.49 0.85
CA ASP A 283 0.56 8.31 -0.34
C ASP A 283 0.57 7.40 -1.58
N THR A 284 0.24 7.97 -2.72
CA THR A 284 0.32 7.24 -3.99
C THR A 284 1.76 7.01 -4.45
N LEU A 285 2.72 7.77 -3.92
CA LEU A 285 4.10 7.88 -4.40
C LEU A 285 4.24 8.09 -5.91
N GLY A 286 3.23 8.70 -6.52
CA GLY A 286 3.15 8.85 -7.97
C GLY A 286 2.94 7.52 -8.71
N ASN A 287 2.36 6.53 -8.05
CA ASN A 287 1.77 5.39 -8.70
C ASN A 287 0.56 5.85 -9.53
N TYR A 288 0.62 5.57 -10.84
CA TYR A 288 -0.41 5.95 -11.80
C TYR A 288 -1.36 4.81 -12.18
N GLY A 289 -1.23 3.65 -11.52
CA GLY A 289 -2.20 2.58 -11.66
C GLY A 289 -3.51 2.97 -10.99
N TYR A 290 -4.54 3.28 -11.79
CA TYR A 290 -5.89 3.56 -11.30
C TYR A 290 -6.92 2.60 -11.90
N MET A 291 -7.95 2.32 -11.12
CA MET A 291 -9.24 1.79 -11.56
C MET A 291 -10.29 2.87 -11.40
N PHE A 292 -11.18 3.00 -12.38
CA PHE A 292 -12.24 4.00 -12.37
C PHE A 292 -13.54 3.34 -11.93
N VAL A 293 -13.96 3.64 -10.71
CA VAL A 293 -15.12 2.99 -10.07
C VAL A 293 -16.27 3.99 -10.00
N ARG A 294 -17.30 3.78 -10.83
CA ARG A 294 -18.56 4.49 -10.71
C ARG A 294 -19.47 3.73 -9.75
N LEU A 295 -19.76 4.38 -8.63
CA LEU A 295 -20.64 3.89 -7.57
C LEU A 295 -22.04 3.54 -8.12
N PRO A 296 -22.78 2.64 -7.45
CA PRO A 296 -24.13 2.29 -7.89
C PRO A 296 -25.07 3.50 -7.74
N LYS A 297 -26.21 3.49 -8.44
CA LYS A 297 -27.21 4.57 -8.31
C LYS A 297 -27.96 4.49 -6.99
N GLU A 298 -28.21 3.28 -6.51
CA GLU A 298 -28.89 3.01 -5.25
C GLU A 298 -27.98 2.21 -4.31
N GLY A 299 -28.10 2.46 -3.00
CA GLY A 299 -27.39 1.68 -1.98
C GLY A 299 -25.90 2.02 -1.85
N VAL A 300 -25.46 3.21 -2.26
CA VAL A 300 -24.04 3.64 -2.16
C VAL A 300 -23.48 3.46 -0.76
N ALA A 301 -24.24 3.86 0.27
CA ALA A 301 -23.85 3.71 1.67
C ALA A 301 -23.60 2.23 2.05
N GLN A 302 -24.46 1.32 1.63
CA GLN A 302 -24.29 -0.12 1.89
C GLN A 302 -23.13 -0.70 1.08
N PHE A 303 -22.95 -0.29 -0.18
CA PHE A 303 -21.81 -0.72 -0.98
C PHE A 303 -20.47 -0.30 -0.35
N LEU A 304 -20.34 0.97 0.06
CA LEU A 304 -19.12 1.50 0.69
C LEU A 304 -18.93 1.04 2.13
N TRP A 305 -20.01 0.60 2.80
CA TRP A 305 -19.89 -0.15 4.04
C TRP A 305 -19.17 -1.46 3.80
N GLU A 306 -19.59 -2.25 2.81
CA GLU A 306 -18.99 -3.54 2.47
C GLU A 306 -17.60 -3.42 1.82
N THR A 307 -17.41 -2.39 1.00
CA THR A 307 -16.24 -2.14 0.14
C THR A 307 -15.82 -0.67 0.23
N PRO A 308 -15.19 -0.24 1.34
CA PRO A 308 -14.67 1.12 1.44
C PRO A 308 -13.56 1.34 0.41
N LEU A 309 -13.43 2.56 -0.11
CA LEU A 309 -12.50 2.86 -1.21
C LEU A 309 -11.64 4.08 -0.91
N PHE A 310 -10.36 4.03 -1.31
CA PHE A 310 -9.60 5.25 -1.53
C PHE A 310 -9.92 5.82 -2.90
N ALA A 311 -9.83 7.14 -3.05
CA ALA A 311 -9.87 7.80 -4.35
C ALA A 311 -8.87 8.96 -4.41
N VAL A 312 -8.52 9.38 -5.62
CA VAL A 312 -7.67 10.55 -5.85
C VAL A 312 -8.48 11.67 -6.49
N GLU A 313 -8.47 12.83 -5.83
CA GLU A 313 -9.09 14.06 -6.33
C GLU A 313 -8.00 15.10 -6.59
N GLY A 314 -7.74 15.36 -7.87
CA GLY A 314 -6.57 16.13 -8.30
C GLY A 314 -5.26 15.43 -7.90
N LYS A 315 -4.62 15.90 -6.83
CA LYS A 315 -3.39 15.32 -6.26
C LYS A 315 -3.58 14.83 -4.81
N LYS A 316 -4.81 14.85 -4.31
CA LYS A 316 -5.10 14.56 -2.91
C LYS A 316 -5.78 13.20 -2.78
N LEU A 317 -5.40 12.45 -1.75
CA LEU A 317 -6.03 11.18 -1.43
C LEU A 317 -7.27 11.42 -0.57
N THR A 318 -8.35 10.73 -0.88
CA THR A 318 -9.62 10.75 -0.16
C THR A 318 -10.03 9.33 0.24
N LEU A 319 -10.87 9.22 1.26
CA LEU A 319 -11.41 7.95 1.74
C LEU A 319 -12.94 7.99 1.67
N HIS A 320 -13.55 7.01 1.01
CA HIS A 320 -14.99 6.87 0.84
C HIS A 320 -15.49 5.72 1.72
N LEU A 321 -16.35 6.06 2.68
CA LEU A 321 -16.96 5.19 3.67
C LEU A 321 -18.49 5.20 3.53
N GLY A 322 -19.14 4.18 4.08
CA GLY A 322 -20.59 4.02 4.06
C GLY A 322 -21.21 4.02 5.45
N LEU A 323 -22.37 4.66 5.60
CA LEU A 323 -23.23 4.57 6.77
C LEU A 323 -24.59 4.04 6.32
N PRO A 324 -24.79 2.70 6.28
CA PRO A 324 -26.04 2.11 5.85
C PRO A 324 -27.10 2.17 6.94
N ASP A 325 -28.33 1.85 6.56
CA ASP A 325 -29.41 1.59 7.50
C ASP A 325 -29.19 0.23 8.19
N GLY A 326 -29.47 0.15 9.49
CA GLY A 326 -29.30 -1.08 10.29
C GLY A 326 -28.24 -0.96 11.37
N PRO A 327 -26.93 -0.88 11.04
CA PRO A 327 -25.86 -0.78 12.03
C PRO A 327 -26.00 0.46 12.93
N GLY A 328 -25.83 0.25 14.24
CA GLY A 328 -25.81 1.33 15.22
C GLY A 328 -24.54 2.18 15.13
N ASP A 329 -24.56 3.40 15.67
CA ASP A 329 -23.41 4.32 15.63
C ASP A 329 -22.14 3.71 16.26
N GLU A 330 -22.27 2.93 17.33
CA GLU A 330 -21.13 2.22 17.93
C GLU A 330 -20.53 1.17 17.00
N GLU A 331 -21.36 0.42 16.28
CA GLU A 331 -20.92 -0.59 15.32
C GLU A 331 -20.13 0.06 14.17
N VAL A 332 -20.62 1.20 13.68
CA VAL A 332 -19.95 2.00 12.64
C VAL A 332 -18.63 2.54 13.14
N ALA A 333 -18.61 3.13 14.34
CA ALA A 333 -17.40 3.64 14.96
C ALA A 333 -16.36 2.52 15.18
N ASN A 334 -16.81 1.30 15.47
CA ASN A 334 -15.96 0.13 15.65
C ASN A 334 -15.40 -0.39 14.32
N ARG A 335 -16.23 -0.48 13.27
CA ARG A 335 -15.77 -0.88 11.93
C ARG A 335 -14.69 0.05 11.41
N TYR A 336 -14.92 1.35 11.52
CA TYR A 336 -13.99 2.37 11.03
C TYR A 336 -12.90 2.71 12.03
N ARG A 337 -12.83 1.98 13.16
CA ARG A 337 -11.87 2.27 14.22
C ARG A 337 -10.44 2.29 13.71
N GLU A 338 -10.12 1.27 12.93
CA GLU A 338 -8.79 1.05 12.43
C GLU A 338 -8.55 1.76 11.08
N MET A 339 -9.56 2.35 10.44
CA MET A 339 -9.43 3.07 9.17
C MET A 339 -8.97 4.52 9.33
N GLY A 340 -8.24 4.83 10.40
CA GLY A 340 -7.59 6.14 10.61
C GLY A 340 -6.28 6.22 9.84
N PHE A 341 -6.28 6.86 8.67
CA PHE A 341 -5.09 7.02 7.85
C PHE A 341 -4.57 8.46 7.85
N GLY A 342 -3.25 8.62 8.00
CA GLY A 342 -2.58 9.89 7.71
C GLY A 342 -2.47 10.15 6.20
N GLY A 343 -2.21 11.39 5.79
CA GLY A 343 -2.09 11.78 4.37
C GLY A 343 -3.43 11.95 3.62
N LEU A 344 -4.57 11.76 4.29
CA LEU A 344 -5.88 12.02 3.72
C LEU A 344 -6.21 13.52 3.70
N SER A 345 -6.89 13.94 2.64
CA SER A 345 -7.43 15.29 2.52
C SER A 345 -8.89 15.39 2.95
N THR A 346 -9.69 14.40 2.55
CA THR A 346 -11.13 14.35 2.80
C THR A 346 -11.56 12.93 3.07
N ILE A 347 -12.52 12.77 3.98
CA ILE A 347 -13.25 11.54 4.24
C ILE A 347 -14.70 11.80 3.86
N TYR A 348 -15.19 11.06 2.88
CA TYR A 348 -16.59 11.07 2.46
C TYR A 348 -17.35 9.97 3.18
N LEU A 349 -18.32 10.35 4.01
CA LEU A 349 -19.25 9.42 4.63
C LEU A 349 -20.57 9.43 3.85
N HIS A 350 -20.82 8.37 3.08
CA HIS A 350 -22.04 8.19 2.29
C HIS A 350 -23.12 7.57 3.17
N CYS A 351 -24.18 8.32 3.43
CA CYS A 351 -25.17 8.04 4.45
C CYS A 351 -26.52 7.65 3.85
N ALA A 352 -27.07 6.50 4.27
CA ALA A 352 -28.47 6.14 4.06
C ALA A 352 -29.40 6.74 5.13
N ARG A 353 -28.84 7.02 6.31
CA ARG A 353 -29.49 7.72 7.43
C ARG A 353 -28.64 8.89 7.92
N ASN A 354 -29.28 9.85 8.60
CA ASN A 354 -28.54 10.93 9.24
C ASN A 354 -27.58 10.36 10.32
N PRO A 355 -26.28 10.69 10.26
CA PRO A 355 -25.34 10.31 11.30
C PRO A 355 -25.63 11.07 12.60
N GLY A 356 -25.49 10.42 13.75
CA GLY A 356 -25.49 11.12 15.03
C GLY A 356 -24.22 11.96 15.21
N GLU A 357 -24.33 13.11 15.89
CA GLU A 357 -23.16 13.98 16.15
C GLU A 357 -22.05 13.25 16.92
N ALA A 358 -22.41 12.39 17.87
CA ALA A 358 -21.44 11.58 18.63
C ALA A 358 -20.61 10.66 17.72
N LEU A 359 -21.21 10.10 16.67
CA LEU A 359 -20.50 9.30 15.67
C LEU A 359 -19.53 10.18 14.87
N LEU A 360 -19.98 11.35 14.40
CA LEU A 360 -19.14 12.27 13.65
C LEU A 360 -17.95 12.74 14.46
N ASP A 361 -18.15 13.09 15.73
CA ASP A 361 -17.07 13.48 16.64
C ASP A 361 -16.11 12.34 16.92
N THR A 362 -16.63 11.11 17.08
CA THR A 362 -15.80 9.91 17.18
C THR A 362 -14.94 9.72 15.93
N LEU A 363 -15.48 9.94 14.72
CA LEU A 363 -14.70 9.84 13.49
C LEU A 363 -13.67 10.97 13.37
N ARG A 364 -14.03 12.22 13.67
CA ARG A 364 -13.13 13.39 13.61
C ARG A 364 -11.98 13.28 14.61
N SER A 365 -12.29 12.88 15.86
CA SER A 365 -11.32 12.77 16.95
C SER A 365 -10.13 11.84 16.60
N ARG A 366 -10.36 10.83 15.75
CA ARG A 366 -9.32 9.91 15.26
C ARG A 366 -8.18 10.61 14.55
N TYR A 367 -8.44 11.75 13.92
CA TYR A 367 -7.46 12.45 13.10
C TYR A 367 -6.82 13.65 13.82
N THR A 368 -7.26 14.00 15.03
CA THR A 368 -6.79 15.18 15.79
C THR A 368 -5.30 15.17 16.09
N HIS A 369 -4.66 14.00 16.10
CA HIS A 369 -3.23 13.84 16.34
C HIS A 369 -2.36 14.03 15.06
N LEU A 370 -3.00 14.20 13.89
CA LEU A 370 -2.33 14.47 12.63
C LEU A 370 -2.05 15.97 12.49
N GLN A 371 -0.97 16.29 11.76
CA GLN A 371 -0.61 17.69 11.49
C GLN A 371 -1.63 18.37 10.57
N SER A 372 -2.27 17.60 9.69
CA SER A 372 -3.33 18.06 8.82
C SER A 372 -4.46 17.04 8.85
N SER A 373 -5.51 17.34 9.62
CA SER A 373 -6.70 16.50 9.71
C SER A 373 -7.47 16.56 8.38
N PRO A 374 -7.96 15.42 7.86
CA PRO A 374 -8.86 15.43 6.73
C PRO A 374 -10.18 16.09 7.08
N VAL A 375 -10.81 16.71 6.08
CA VAL A 375 -12.17 17.20 6.18
C VAL A 375 -13.13 16.01 6.18
N LEU A 376 -14.07 15.97 7.13
CA LEU A 376 -15.15 14.96 7.11
C LEU A 376 -16.37 15.56 6.40
N GLU A 377 -16.72 15.01 5.25
CA GLU A 377 -17.88 15.41 4.45
C GLU A 377 -18.97 14.33 4.49
N VAL A 378 -20.18 14.73 4.84
CA VAL A 378 -21.35 13.85 4.91
C VAL A 378 -22.14 13.99 3.61
N ILE A 379 -22.35 12.87 2.93
CA ILE A 379 -23.15 12.80 1.70
C ILE A 379 -24.39 11.98 2.02
N VAL A 380 -25.53 12.65 2.16
CA VAL A 380 -26.81 11.96 2.34
C VAL A 380 -27.27 11.47 0.96
N SER A 381 -27.24 10.15 0.79
CA SER A 381 -27.72 9.49 -0.42
C SER A 381 -29.24 9.36 -0.31
N THR A 382 -29.98 10.15 -1.08
CA THR A 382 -31.45 10.05 -1.21
C THR A 382 -31.88 8.83 -2.00
#